data_AF-A0A353E6L8-F1
#
_entry.id   AF-A0A353E6L8-F1
#
_cell.length_a   1.000
_cell.length_b   1.000
_cell.length_c   1.000
_cell.angle_alpha   90.00
_cell.angle_beta   90.00
_cell.angle_gamma   90.00
#
_symmetry.space_group_name_H-M   'P 1'
#
loop_
_entity.id
_entity.type
_entity.pdbx_description
1 polymer ?
#
loop_
_entity_poly.entity_id
_entity_poly.type
_entity_poly.pdbx_seq_one_letter_code
_entity_poly.pdbx_strand_id
1 'polypeptide(L)'
;MCKYEEIEGWRLSNGKTIREINNAVHDEVERIYLEAWAKGISVPYFENEKIFLANPDGSDDEVNFDVNTRKYTIIRRIAAPGKGKMGYLIQA
;
A
#
# COMPACT_ATOMS: atom_id res chain seq x y z
N MET A 1 14.84 20.60 13.46
CA MET A 1 14.16 19.67 12.53
C MET A 1 13.13 20.50 11.80
N CYS A 2 13.16 20.55 10.46
CA CYS A 2 12.07 21.15 9.70
C CYS A 2 10.84 20.26 9.83
N LYS A 3 9.66 20.86 9.86
CA LYS A 3 8.41 20.10 9.78
C LYS A 3 8.19 19.62 8.34
N TYR A 4 7.44 18.54 8.18
CA TYR A 4 7.21 17.96 6.86
C TYR A 4 6.43 18.91 5.95
N GLU A 5 5.45 19.62 6.52
CA GLU A 5 4.63 20.61 5.85
C GLU A 5 5.46 21.80 5.32
N GLU A 6 6.59 22.10 5.97
CA GLU A 6 7.53 23.15 5.55
C GLU A 6 8.36 22.74 4.32
N ILE A 7 8.58 21.43 4.12
CA ILE A 7 9.35 20.91 2.99
C ILE A 7 8.46 20.53 1.79
N GLU A 8 7.17 20.25 1.99
CA GLU A 8 6.24 19.87 0.92
C GLU A 8 6.18 20.89 -0.24
N GLY A 9 6.39 22.17 0.06
CA GLY A 9 6.45 23.25 -0.92
C GLY A 9 7.77 23.37 -1.69
N TRP A 10 8.81 22.63 -1.31
CA TRP A 10 10.12 22.71 -1.96
C TRP A 10 10.06 22.16 -3.37
N ARG A 11 10.59 22.92 -4.32
CA ARG A 11 10.64 22.55 -5.73
C ARG A 11 11.95 21.81 -6.03
N LEU A 12 11.84 20.63 -6.61
CA LEU A 12 12.97 19.82 -7.03
C LEU A 12 13.45 20.21 -8.43
N SER A 13 14.60 19.68 -8.85
CA SER A 13 15.22 19.96 -10.16
C SER A 13 14.34 19.57 -11.35
N ASN A 14 13.38 18.66 -11.15
CA ASN A 14 12.38 18.28 -12.16
C ASN A 14 11.22 19.29 -12.29
N GLY A 15 11.28 20.42 -11.57
CA GLY A 15 10.28 21.48 -11.61
C GLY A 15 9.03 21.22 -10.78
N LYS A 16 8.88 20.04 -10.18
CA LYS A 16 7.76 19.67 -9.30
C LYS A 16 8.08 19.93 -7.84
N THR A 17 7.05 20.19 -7.05
CA THR A 17 7.14 20.25 -5.59
C THR A 17 7.16 18.84 -4.98
N ILE A 18 7.68 18.72 -3.76
CA ILE A 18 7.63 17.46 -3.00
C ILE A 18 6.19 16.94 -2.88
N ARG A 19 5.22 17.81 -2.59
CA ARG A 19 3.80 17.47 -2.55
C ARG A 19 3.25 16.93 -3.87
N GLU A 20 3.56 17.56 -5.00
CA GLU A 20 3.12 17.06 -6.32
C GLU A 20 3.68 15.67 -6.62
N ILE A 21 4.93 15.41 -6.22
CA ILE A 21 5.55 14.09 -6.39
C ILE A 21 4.87 13.07 -5.48
N ASN A 22 4.62 13.41 -4.21
CA ASN A 22 3.95 12.51 -3.28
C ASN A 22 2.54 12.15 -3.73
N ASN A 23 1.76 13.13 -4.21
CA ASN A 23 0.43 12.89 -4.74
C ASN A 23 0.49 11.97 -5.97
N ALA A 24 1.42 12.22 -6.91
CA ALA A 24 1.58 11.34 -8.06
C ALA A 24 2.01 9.91 -7.70
N VAL A 25 2.87 9.76 -6.68
CA VAL A 25 3.24 8.44 -6.14
C VAL A 25 2.04 7.78 -5.46
N HIS A 26 1.25 8.54 -4.72
CA HIS A 26 0.04 8.04 -4.06
C HIS A 26 -0.96 7.49 -5.09
N ASP A 27 -1.30 8.29 -6.11
CA ASP A 27 -2.21 7.89 -7.20
C ASP A 27 -1.71 6.61 -7.91
N GLU A 28 -0.40 6.53 -8.17
CA GLU A 28 0.19 5.37 -8.83
C GLU A 28 0.16 4.12 -7.95
N VAL A 29 0.39 4.26 -6.65
CA VAL A 29 0.27 3.15 -5.70
C VAL A 29 -1.17 2.66 -5.67
N GLU A 30 -2.15 3.54 -5.53
CA GLU A 30 -3.58 3.16 -5.53
C GLU A 30 -3.96 2.42 -6.82
N ARG A 31 -3.52 2.91 -7.98
CA ARG A 31 -3.72 2.25 -9.28
C ARG A 31 -3.17 0.82 -9.28
N ILE A 32 -1.96 0.60 -8.75
CA ILE A 32 -1.35 -0.74 -8.67
C ILE A 32 -2.19 -1.70 -7.83
N TYR A 33 -2.71 -1.25 -6.67
CA TYR A 33 -3.61 -2.07 -5.85
C TYR A 33 -4.89 -2.44 -6.60
N LEU A 34 -5.56 -1.46 -7.20
CA LEU A 34 -6.79 -1.68 -7.96
C LEU A 34 -6.58 -2.64 -9.15
N GLU A 35 -5.48 -2.50 -9.90
CA GLU A 35 -5.16 -3.39 -11.02
C GLU A 35 -4.82 -4.82 -10.59
N ALA A 36 -4.15 -4.99 -9.46
CA ALA A 36 -3.88 -6.31 -8.89
C ALA A 36 -5.18 -6.97 -8.39
N TRP A 37 -6.02 -6.21 -7.70
CA TRP A 37 -7.31 -6.69 -7.18
C TRP A 37 -8.30 -7.06 -8.27
N ALA A 38 -8.34 -6.31 -9.37
CA ALA A 38 -9.12 -6.67 -10.56
C ALA A 38 -8.71 -8.04 -11.16
N LYS A 39 -7.47 -8.50 -10.89
CA LYS A 39 -6.95 -9.82 -11.30
C LYS A 39 -7.04 -10.86 -10.18
N GLY A 40 -7.65 -10.53 -9.04
CA GLY A 40 -7.74 -11.41 -7.87
C GLY A 40 -6.42 -11.61 -7.12
N ILE A 41 -5.42 -10.73 -7.32
CA ILE A 41 -4.09 -10.83 -6.71
C ILE A 41 -4.06 -10.01 -5.43
N SER A 42 -3.76 -10.64 -4.30
CA SER A 42 -3.45 -9.93 -3.06
C SER A 42 -2.08 -9.26 -3.14
N VAL A 43 -1.98 -8.02 -2.68
CA VAL A 43 -0.75 -7.22 -2.76
C VAL A 43 -0.01 -7.27 -1.42
N PRO A 44 1.28 -7.65 -1.38
CA PRO A 44 2.06 -7.66 -0.15
C PRO A 44 2.48 -6.25 0.26
N TYR A 45 2.39 -5.95 1.56
CA TYR A 45 2.99 -4.75 2.15
C TYR A 45 3.70 -5.07 3.46
N PHE A 46 4.69 -4.23 3.80
CA PHE A 46 5.55 -4.40 4.97
C PHE A 46 5.23 -3.34 6.02
N GLU A 47 5.04 -3.75 7.26
CA GLU A 47 4.80 -2.84 8.37
C GLU A 47 5.27 -3.48 9.68
N ASN A 48 6.03 -2.74 10.49
CA ASN A 48 6.54 -3.21 11.79
C ASN A 48 7.22 -4.59 11.71
N GLU A 49 8.11 -4.76 10.73
CA GLU A 49 8.86 -6.02 10.47
C GLU A 49 7.98 -7.22 10.07
N LYS A 50 6.70 -7.00 9.82
CA LYS A 50 5.73 -8.02 9.40
C LYS A 50 5.32 -7.81 7.96
N ILE A 51 4.82 -8.89 7.35
CA ILE A 51 4.31 -8.92 6.00
C ILE A 51 2.81 -9.17 6.06
N PHE A 52 2.08 -8.38 5.30
CA PHE A 52 0.64 -8.48 5.18
C PHE A 52 0.25 -8.60 3.72
N LEU A 53 -0.87 -9.25 3.45
CA LEU A 53 -1.52 -9.27 2.14
C LEU A 53 -2.78 -8.42 2.21
N ALA A 54 -2.81 -7.35 1.40
CA ALA A 54 -4.02 -6.59 1.15
C ALA A 54 -4.84 -7.31 0.08
N ASN A 55 -5.99 -7.84 0.47
CA ASN A 55 -6.80 -8.71 -0.37
C ASN A 55 -7.79 -7.93 -1.24
N PRO A 56 -8.25 -8.51 -2.36
CA PRO A 56 -9.20 -7.85 -3.28
C PRO A 56 -10.54 -7.45 -2.65
N ASP A 57 -10.96 -8.11 -1.58
CA ASP A 57 -12.17 -7.74 -0.81
C ASP A 57 -11.92 -6.62 0.22
N GLY A 58 -10.72 -6.02 0.19
CA GLY A 58 -10.29 -4.99 1.13
C GLY A 58 -10.05 -5.50 2.55
N SER A 59 -9.94 -6.81 2.77
CA SER A 59 -9.42 -7.40 4.02
C SER A 59 -7.89 -7.42 4.02
N ASP A 60 -7.29 -7.59 5.20
CA ASP A 60 -5.85 -7.78 5.35
C ASP A 60 -5.56 -9.06 6.13
N ASP A 61 -4.59 -9.84 5.63
CA ASP A 61 -4.07 -11.03 6.29
C ASP A 61 -2.59 -10.85 6.67
N GLU A 62 -2.23 -11.19 7.90
CA GLU A 62 -0.82 -11.30 8.33
C GLU A 62 -0.26 -12.63 7.82
N VAL A 63 0.90 -12.62 7.17
CA VAL A 63 1.49 -13.80 6.54
C VAL A 63 2.95 -14.01 6.92
N ASN A 64 3.37 -15.27 6.96
CA ASN A 64 4.77 -15.63 6.81
C ASN A 64 5.05 -15.79 5.32
N PHE A 65 5.96 -14.97 4.75
CA PHE A 65 6.36 -15.07 3.35
C PHE A 65 7.81 -15.54 3.25
N ASP A 66 8.04 -16.59 2.47
CA ASP A 66 9.37 -17.06 2.11
C ASP A 66 9.74 -16.50 0.74
N VAL A 67 10.70 -15.58 0.74
CA VAL A 67 11.21 -14.90 -0.46
C VAL A 67 11.86 -15.86 -1.47
N ASN A 68 12.45 -16.97 -1.00
CA ASN A 68 13.18 -17.90 -1.86
C ASN A 68 12.22 -18.76 -2.66
N THR A 69 11.14 -19.20 -2.02
CA THR A 69 10.14 -20.07 -2.66
C THR A 69 8.94 -19.31 -3.20
N ARG A 70 8.81 -18.01 -2.87
CA ARG A 70 7.65 -17.15 -3.17
C ARG A 70 6.33 -17.73 -2.65
N LYS A 71 6.41 -18.48 -1.55
CA LYS A 71 5.25 -19.06 -0.88
C LYS A 71 4.92 -18.25 0.36
N TYR A 72 3.65 -18.24 0.73
CA TYR A 72 3.22 -17.69 2.01
C TYR A 72 2.30 -18.66 2.74
N THR A 73 2.28 -18.50 4.06
CA THR A 73 1.27 -19.10 4.94
C THR A 73 0.55 -17.98 5.66
N ILE A 74 -0.78 -18.00 5.63
CA ILE A 74 -1.61 -17.07 6.40
C ILE A 74 -1.48 -17.41 7.88
N ILE A 75 -1.08 -16.43 8.68
CA ILE A 75 -1.03 -16.55 10.14
C ILE A 75 -2.42 -16.26 10.71
N ARG A 76 -3.00 -15.12 10.32
CA ARG A 76 -4.35 -14.70 10.75
C ARG A 76 -4.88 -13.57 9.87
N ARG A 77 -6.21 -13.42 9.87
CA ARG A 77 -6.88 -12.21 9.39
C ARG A 77 -6.75 -11.10 10.41
N ILE A 78 -6.25 -9.94 10.00
CA ILE A 78 -6.11 -8.77 10.87
C ILE A 78 -7.17 -7.70 10.61
N ALA A 79 -7.80 -7.72 9.43
CA ALA A 79 -8.92 -6.84 9.10
C ALA A 79 -10.00 -7.60 8.33
N ALA A 80 -11.26 -7.31 8.63
CA ALA A 80 -12.41 -7.85 7.90
C ALA A 80 -12.51 -7.23 6.48
N PRO A 81 -13.32 -7.79 5.57
CA PRO A 81 -13.55 -7.19 4.24
C PRO A 81 -13.91 -5.71 4.33
N GLY A 82 -13.27 -4.90 3.48
CA GLY A 82 -13.37 -3.43 3.46
C GLY A 82 -12.84 -2.69 4.69
N LYS A 83 -12.16 -3.38 5.61
CA LYS A 83 -11.58 -2.78 6.83
C LYS A 83 -10.05 -2.79 6.86
N GLY A 84 -9.42 -3.33 5.82
CA GLY A 84 -7.97 -3.32 5.64
C GLY A 84 -7.43 -1.93 5.33
N LYS A 85 -6.11 -1.79 5.37
CA LYS A 85 -5.37 -0.54 5.21
C LYS A 85 -5.68 0.15 3.88
N MET A 86 -5.81 -0.62 2.81
CA MET A 86 -6.21 -0.15 1.47
C MET A 86 -7.71 -0.36 1.19
N GLY A 87 -8.50 -0.80 2.18
CA GLY A 87 -9.92 -1.10 2.04
C GLY A 87 -10.80 0.11 1.73
N TYR A 88 -10.26 1.33 1.80
CA TYR A 88 -10.96 2.53 1.33
C TYR A 88 -11.04 2.60 -0.21
N LEU A 89 -10.13 1.95 -0.93
CA LEU A 89 -10.09 1.96 -2.40
C LEU A 89 -11.29 1.23 -3.04
N ILE A 90 -11.94 0.32 -2.32
CA ILE A 90 -13.14 -0.39 -2.80
C ILE A 90 -14.46 0.32 -2.44
N GLN A 91 -14.40 1.39 -1.65
CA GLN A 91 -15.56 2.18 -1.23
C GLN A 91 -15.75 3.45 -2.06
N ALA A 92 -14.86 3.70 -3.03
CA ALA A 92 -14.84 4.85 -3.94
C ALA A 92 -15.76 4.64 -5.15
#